data_AF-A0A1H4CTI0-F1
#
_entry.id   AF-A0A1H4CTI0-F1
#
_cell.length_a   1.000
_cell.length_b   1.000
_cell.length_c   1.000
_cell.angle_alpha   90.00
_cell.angle_beta   90.00
_cell.angle_gamma   90.00
#
_symmetry.space_group_name_H-M   'P 1'
#
loop_
_entity.id
_entity.type
_entity.pdbx_description
1 polymer ?
#
loop_
_entity_poly.entity_id
_entity_poly.type
_entity_poly.pdbx_seq_one_letter_code
_entity_poly.pdbx_strand_id
1 'polypeptide(L)'
;MKLKLPITDFRSANSISDETIGCYLVSTRWTMANDKNITFVRNKALGYCYNLKWAGPLSELDAETACQNNKTTFVINHLLLQPFLVYLDNEVTLPNSIEVRKLIGLDNVELQMAN
;
A
#
# COMPACT_ATOMS: atom_id res chain seq x y z
N MET A 1 26.80 -36.26 10.49
CA MET A 1 26.31 -35.78 9.17
C MET A 1 26.09 -34.28 9.29
N LYS A 2 26.96 -33.43 8.71
CA LYS A 2 26.89 -31.97 8.84
C LYS A 2 25.95 -31.40 7.77
N LEU A 3 24.79 -30.89 8.18
CA LEU A 3 23.86 -30.17 7.31
C LEU A 3 24.47 -28.81 6.94
N LYS A 4 24.85 -28.65 5.67
CA LYS A 4 25.17 -27.34 5.09
C LYS A 4 23.87 -26.69 4.64
N LEU A 5 23.44 -25.64 5.33
CA LEU A 5 22.40 -24.73 4.85
C LEU A 5 22.94 -23.95 3.64
N PRO A 6 22.13 -23.65 2.62
CA PRO A 6 22.55 -22.80 1.53
C PRO A 6 22.72 -21.38 2.06
N ILE A 7 23.94 -20.89 1.98
CA ILE A 7 24.29 -19.48 2.16
C ILE A 7 23.76 -18.79 0.91
N THR A 8 22.60 -18.15 1.01
CA THR A 8 22.07 -17.32 -0.06
C THR A 8 22.99 -16.11 -0.20
N ASP A 9 23.63 -16.00 -1.36
CA ASP A 9 24.58 -14.94 -1.71
C ASP A 9 23.98 -13.56 -1.48
N PHE A 10 24.56 -12.82 -0.53
CA PHE A 10 24.44 -11.37 -0.44
C PHE A 10 25.12 -10.76 -1.67
N ARG A 11 24.34 -10.46 -2.71
CA ARG A 11 24.76 -9.52 -3.75
C ARG A 11 24.73 -8.11 -3.17
N SER A 12 25.92 -7.56 -2.91
CA SER A 12 26.12 -6.18 -2.48
C SER A 12 26.40 -5.26 -3.68
N ALA A 13 25.87 -4.04 -3.55
CA ALA A 13 26.31 -2.77 -4.13
C ALA A 13 26.02 -2.47 -5.62
N ASN A 14 24.91 -1.76 -5.88
CA ASN A 14 24.94 -0.32 -6.24
C ASN A 14 23.60 0.16 -6.84
N SER A 15 22.64 0.49 -5.95
CA SER A 15 21.66 1.58 -6.14
C SER A 15 20.87 1.75 -4.84
N ILE A 16 21.44 2.45 -3.86
CA ILE A 16 20.60 3.11 -2.85
C ILE A 16 20.00 4.31 -3.57
N SER A 17 18.95 4.07 -4.35
CA SER A 17 18.10 5.12 -4.91
C SER A 17 16.76 5.01 -4.18
N ASP A 18 16.59 5.78 -3.11
CA ASP A 18 15.34 6.39 -2.61
C ASP A 18 13.99 5.61 -2.59
N GLU A 19 13.95 4.31 -2.83
CA GLU A 19 12.70 3.55 -3.04
C GLU A 19 11.96 3.15 -1.74
N THR A 20 12.34 3.69 -0.57
CA THR A 20 11.84 3.21 0.74
C THR A 20 11.23 4.26 1.66
N ILE A 21 11.06 5.52 1.23
CA ILE A 21 10.59 6.61 2.11
C ILE A 21 9.41 7.32 1.46
N GLY A 22 8.25 6.69 1.48
CA GLY A 22 7.05 7.27 0.87
C GLY A 22 5.78 6.86 1.59
N CYS A 23 4.78 7.73 1.50
CA CYS A 23 3.44 7.48 2.00
C CYS A 23 2.45 7.30 0.86
N TYR A 24 1.39 6.54 1.11
CA TYR A 24 0.27 6.37 0.21
C TYR A 24 -0.99 6.90 0.84
N LEU A 25 -1.91 7.36 -0.01
CA LEU A 25 -3.25 7.75 0.38
C LEU A 25 -4.17 6.57 0.12
N VAL A 26 -4.82 6.06 1.16
CA VAL A 26 -5.81 4.97 1.06
C VAL A 26 -7.20 5.55 1.23
N SER A 27 -8.14 5.15 0.38
CA SER A 27 -9.52 5.63 0.47
C SER A 27 -10.43 4.58 1.11
N THR A 28 -11.04 4.93 2.25
CA THR A 28 -12.07 4.11 2.91
C THR A 28 -13.40 4.14 2.16
N ARG A 29 -13.69 5.24 1.44
CA ARG A 29 -14.92 5.37 0.64
C ARG A 29 -14.95 4.46 -0.59
N TRP A 30 -13.79 4.19 -1.18
CA TRP A 30 -13.67 3.46 -2.45
C TRP A 30 -13.05 2.09 -2.31
N THR A 31 -12.75 1.66 -1.08
CA THR A 31 -12.42 0.27 -0.79
C THR A 31 -13.68 -0.38 -0.27
N MET A 32 -14.27 -1.34 -0.98
CA MET A 32 -15.41 -2.11 -0.49
C MET A 32 -14.92 -3.33 0.29
N ALA A 33 -15.72 -3.84 1.23
CA ALA A 33 -15.33 -4.99 2.06
C ALA A 33 -15.08 -6.28 1.25
N ASN A 34 -15.73 -6.41 0.09
CA ASN A 34 -15.62 -7.53 -0.84
C ASN A 34 -14.72 -7.26 -2.07
N ASP A 35 -14.07 -6.09 -2.15
CA ASP A 35 -13.08 -5.86 -3.19
C ASP A 35 -11.87 -6.78 -2.99
N LYS A 36 -11.20 -7.14 -4.09
CA LYS A 36 -9.98 -7.96 -4.03
C LYS A 36 -8.77 -7.20 -3.47
N ASN A 37 -8.69 -5.91 -3.74
CA ASN A 37 -7.53 -5.06 -3.46
C ASN A 37 -7.96 -3.76 -2.77
N ILE A 38 -7.07 -3.17 -1.99
CA ILE A 38 -7.25 -1.87 -1.37
C ILE A 38 -7.16 -0.76 -2.42
N THR A 39 -8.05 0.23 -2.31
CA THR A 39 -8.08 1.38 -3.22
C THR A 39 -7.22 2.52 -2.71
N PHE A 40 -6.26 2.93 -3.53
CA PHE A 40 -5.40 4.08 -3.31
C PHE A 40 -5.90 5.30 -4.07
N VAL A 41 -5.58 6.49 -3.54
CA VAL A 41 -5.75 7.77 -4.23
C VAL A 41 -4.48 8.08 -5.01
N ARG A 42 -4.64 8.50 -6.25
CA ARG A 42 -3.53 8.83 -7.15
C ARG A 42 -2.86 10.15 -6.77
N ASN A 43 -1.53 10.19 -6.82
CA ASN A 43 -0.76 11.41 -6.69
C ASN A 43 -1.04 12.35 -7.88
N LYS A 44 -1.24 13.64 -7.61
CA LYS A 44 -1.46 14.74 -8.59
C LYS A 44 -2.75 14.69 -9.42
N ALA A 45 -3.63 13.69 -9.21
CA ALA A 45 -4.93 13.61 -9.87
C ALA A 45 -5.97 13.04 -8.90
N LEU A 46 -7.17 13.60 -8.85
CA LEU A 46 -8.29 13.08 -8.03
C LEU A 46 -8.86 11.79 -8.66
N GLY A 47 -8.03 10.75 -8.75
CA GLY A 47 -8.39 9.44 -9.27
C GLY A 47 -8.08 8.34 -8.27
N TYR A 48 -8.72 7.20 -8.45
CA TYR A 48 -8.59 6.02 -7.58
C TYR A 48 -7.96 4.87 -8.37
N CYS A 49 -7.14 4.05 -7.72
CA CYS A 49 -6.46 2.92 -8.35
C CYS A 49 -6.09 1.83 -7.35
N TYR A 50 -5.90 0.60 -7.82
CA TYR A 50 -5.43 -0.53 -7.00
C TYR A 50 -3.90 -0.73 -7.10
N ASN A 51 -3.27 0.00 -8.02
CA ASN A 51 -1.88 -0.18 -8.40
C ASN A 51 -1.00 0.82 -7.64
N LEU A 52 -0.04 0.30 -6.87
CA LEU A 52 0.87 1.11 -6.07
C LEU A 52 1.75 2.05 -6.89
N LYS A 53 2.20 1.61 -8.08
CA LYS A 53 3.01 2.42 -9.00
C LYS A 53 2.20 3.62 -9.51
N TRP A 54 0.90 3.42 -9.76
CA TRP A 54 0.02 4.51 -10.22
C TRP A 54 -0.40 5.43 -9.09
N ALA A 55 -0.63 4.88 -7.89
CA ALA A 55 -0.86 5.66 -6.69
C ALA A 55 0.30 6.65 -6.50
N GLY A 56 1.53 6.15 -6.65
CA GLY A 56 2.77 6.90 -6.54
C GLY A 56 3.03 7.30 -5.09
N PRO A 57 4.20 6.97 -4.51
CA PRO A 57 4.50 7.41 -3.16
C PRO A 57 4.53 8.95 -3.11
N LEU A 58 4.06 9.49 -2.01
CA LEU A 58 4.13 10.90 -1.62
C LEU A 58 5.18 11.09 -0.54
N SER A 59 5.70 12.30 -0.42
CA SER A 59 6.36 12.69 0.83
C SER A 59 5.34 12.69 1.96
N GLU A 60 5.80 12.50 3.20
CA GLU A 60 4.91 12.53 4.38
C GLU A 60 4.13 13.85 4.47
N LEU A 61 4.82 14.98 4.25
CA LEU A 61 4.20 16.31 4.23
C LEU A 61 3.11 16.45 3.16
N ASP A 62 3.37 15.99 1.94
CA ASP A 62 2.38 16.07 0.85
C ASP A 62 1.18 15.16 1.12
N ALA A 63 1.42 13.98 1.70
CA ALA A 63 0.37 13.03 2.05
C ALA A 63 -0.52 13.58 3.17
N GLU A 64 0.08 14.15 4.22
CA GLU A 64 -0.65 14.82 5.31
C GLU A 64 -1.49 15.97 4.76
N THR A 65 -0.90 16.83 3.94
CA THR A 65 -1.61 17.97 3.32
C THR A 65 -2.78 17.51 2.46
N ALA A 66 -2.61 16.47 1.66
CA ALA A 66 -3.68 15.89 0.84
C ALA A 66 -4.80 15.26 1.68
N CYS A 67 -4.46 14.73 2.85
CA CYS A 67 -5.40 14.08 3.76
C CYS A 67 -6.23 15.08 4.60
N GLN A 68 -5.68 16.26 4.94
CA GLN A 68 -6.29 17.25 5.83
C GLN A 68 -7.74 17.61 5.47
N ASN A 69 -8.08 17.61 4.19
CA ASN A 69 -9.40 18.02 3.69
C ASN A 69 -10.31 16.84 3.30
N ASN A 70 -9.88 15.59 3.48
CA ASN A 70 -10.63 14.40 3.07
C ASN A 70 -10.82 13.41 4.22
N LYS A 71 -12.04 13.39 4.79
CA LYS A 71 -12.42 12.49 5.90
C LYS A 71 -12.43 11.00 5.53
N THR A 72 -12.37 10.67 4.24
CA THR A 72 -12.47 9.30 3.72
C THR A 72 -11.15 8.80 3.12
N THR A 73 -10.08 9.54 3.37
CA THR A 73 -8.73 9.18 2.94
C THR A 73 -7.83 9.26 4.16
N PHE A 74 -6.86 8.35 4.27
CA PHE A 74 -5.85 8.40 5.31
C PHE A 74 -4.47 8.07 4.72
N VAL A 75 -3.43 8.45 5.46
CA VAL A 75 -2.04 8.27 5.08
C VAL A 75 -1.52 6.95 5.64
N ILE A 76 -0.76 6.20 4.83
CA ILE A 76 -0.03 5.03 5.30
C ILE A 76 1.39 4.98 4.74
N ASN A 77 2.35 4.64 5.60
CA ASN A 77 3.74 4.50 5.21
C ASN A 77 3.96 3.23 4.37
N HIS A 78 4.74 3.33 3.30
CA HIS A 78 5.13 2.21 2.45
C HIS A 78 5.67 1.02 3.24
N LEU A 79 6.50 1.27 4.27
CA LEU A 79 7.13 0.23 5.07
C LEU A 79 6.12 -0.67 5.79
N LEU A 80 4.95 -0.14 6.16
CA LEU A 80 3.87 -0.93 6.76
C LEU A 80 3.17 -1.81 5.73
N LEU A 81 3.10 -1.36 4.47
CA LEU A 81 2.48 -2.11 3.38
C LEU A 81 3.39 -3.21 2.84
N GLN A 82 4.70 -2.96 2.82
CA GLN A 82 5.71 -3.78 2.13
C GLN A 82 5.58 -5.29 2.38
N PRO A 83 5.34 -5.79 3.61
CA PRO A 83 5.22 -7.24 3.85
C PRO A 83 4.00 -7.89 3.18
N PHE A 84 3.01 -7.11 2.76
CA PHE A 84 1.72 -7.58 2.26
C PHE A 84 1.52 -7.30 0.77
N LEU A 85 2.47 -6.61 0.12
CA LEU A 85 2.38 -6.31 -1.31
C LEU A 85 2.46 -7.58 -2.13
N VAL A 86 1.58 -7.69 -3.13
CA VAL A 86 1.53 -8.82 -4.06
C VAL A 86 1.60 -8.32 -5.50
N TYR A 87 2.14 -9.18 -6.37
CA TYR A 87 2.11 -8.97 -7.82
C TYR A 87 0.86 -9.64 -8.40
N LEU A 88 0.05 -8.85 -9.11
CA LEU A 88 -1.09 -9.32 -9.90
C LEU A 88 -0.95 -8.76 -11.32
N ASP A 89 -0.87 -9.64 -12.32
CA ASP A 89 -0.73 -9.25 -13.74
C ASP A 89 0.42 -8.23 -13.98
N ASN A 90 1.57 -8.46 -13.36
CA ASN A 90 2.77 -7.59 -13.36
C ASN A 90 2.61 -6.24 -12.62
N GLU A 91 1.53 -6.03 -11.88
CA GLU A 91 1.30 -4.82 -11.11
C GLU A 91 1.38 -5.08 -9.60
N VAL A 92 1.99 -4.14 -8.88
CA VAL A 92 2.09 -4.21 -7.42
C VAL A 92 0.78 -3.69 -6.82
N THR A 93 0.13 -4.54 -6.03
CA THR A 93 -1.16 -4.25 -5.41
C THR A 93 -1.13 -4.61 -3.92
N LEU A 94 -2.09 -4.10 -3.17
CA LEU A 94 -2.29 -4.44 -1.77
C LEU A 94 -3.60 -5.23 -1.62
N PRO A 95 -3.54 -6.52 -1.21
CA PRO A 95 -4.74 -7.33 -1.03
C PRO A 95 -5.67 -6.75 0.03
N ASN A 96 -6.98 -6.82 -0.22
CA ASN A 96 -7.99 -6.43 0.74
C ASN A 96 -8.36 -7.61 1.66
N SER A 97 -7.36 -8.16 2.35
CA SER A 97 -7.59 -9.19 3.37
C SER A 97 -7.96 -8.56 4.72
N ILE A 98 -8.60 -9.34 5.60
CA ILE A 98 -8.92 -8.88 6.97
C ILE A 98 -7.64 -8.47 7.72
N GLU A 99 -6.54 -9.19 7.52
CA GLU A 99 -5.26 -8.94 8.16
C GLU A 99 -4.66 -7.61 7.72
N VAL A 100 -4.63 -7.35 6.41
CA VAL A 100 -4.18 -6.07 5.85
C VAL A 100 -5.05 -4.93 6.33
N ARG A 101 -6.38 -5.08 6.28
CA ARG A 101 -7.33 -4.08 6.74
C ARG A 101 -7.10 -3.69 8.21
N LYS A 102 -6.95 -4.67 9.10
CA LYS A 102 -6.64 -4.43 10.51
C LYS A 102 -5.31 -3.71 10.70
N LEU A 103 -4.27 -4.10 9.96
CA LEU A 103 -2.96 -3.47 10.04
C LEU A 103 -3.00 -1.99 9.66
N ILE A 104 -3.73 -1.67 8.59
CA ILE A 104 -3.79 -0.30 8.05
C ILE A 104 -4.88 0.56 8.70
N GLY A 105 -5.58 0.05 9.72
CA GLY A 105 -6.64 0.77 10.42
C GLY A 105 -7.96 0.89 9.63
N LEU A 106 -8.16 0.06 8.60
CA LEU A 106 -9.40 -0.04 7.82
C LEU A 106 -10.35 -1.05 8.50
N ASP A 107 -11.05 -0.64 9.56
CA ASP A 107 -11.94 -1.55 10.27
C ASP A 107 -13.14 -1.96 9.39
N ASN A 108 -13.57 -3.22 9.49
CA ASN A 108 -14.66 -3.78 8.69
C ASN A 108 -15.98 -3.03 8.88
N VAL A 109 -16.16 -2.37 10.03
CA VAL A 109 -17.38 -1.61 10.37
C VAL A 109 -17.53 -0.35 9.50
N GLU A 110 -16.41 0.17 8.97
CA GLU A 110 -16.41 1.41 8.18
C GLU A 110 -16.59 1.15 6.68
N LEU A 111 -16.41 -0.09 6.23
CA LEU A 111 -16.47 -0.43 4.81
C LEU A 111 -17.86 -0.83 4.35
N GLN A 112 -18.27 -0.24 3.23
CA GLN A 112 -19.48 -0.61 2.54
C GLN A 112 -19.30 -1.96 1.83
N MET A 113 -20.40 -2.71 1.66
CA MET A 113 -20.44 -3.86 0.76
C MET A 113 -20.79 -3.35 -0.64
N ALA A 114 -20.08 -3.82 -1.67
CA ALA A 114 -20.54 -3.60 -3.04
C ALA A 114 -21.85 -4.37 -3.25
N ASN A 115 -22.83 -3.72 -3.90
CA ASN A 115 -24.12 -4.32 -4.28
C ASN A 115 -23.96 -5.42 -5.32
#